data_AF-A0A1C6CZL1-F1
#
_entry.id   AF-A0A1C6CZL1-F1
#
_cell.length_a   1.000
_cell.length_b   1.000
_cell.length_c   1.000
_cell.angle_alpha   90.00
_cell.angle_beta   90.00
_cell.angle_gamma   90.00
#
_symmetry.space_group_name_H-M   'P 1'
#
loop_
_entity.id
_entity.type
_entity.pdbx_description
1 polymer ?
#
loop_
_entity_poly.entity_id
_entity_poly.type
_entity_poly.pdbx_seq_one_letter_code
_entity_poly.pdbx_strand_id
1 'polypeptide(L)'
;MIGCTLRKEYESGRIRTENEFKEVLERVLSDRKKISDIGCLALQTAHGQHLVDFKRKLITEIGTDKVQLVTISRPSAYGEYEPYRFVDTEQEFEQAVKRL
;
A
#
# COMPACT_ATOMS: atom_id res chain seq x y z
N MET A 1 12.59 9.36 8.49
CA MET A 1 11.21 9.02 8.07
C MET A 1 11.29 7.82 7.13
N ILE A 2 10.42 6.81 7.28
CA ILE A 2 10.52 5.54 6.54
C ILE A 2 10.49 5.76 5.02
N GLY A 3 9.62 6.67 4.55
CA GLY A 3 9.58 7.08 3.15
C GLY A 3 10.93 7.58 2.60
N CYS A 4 11.73 8.31 3.40
CA CYS A 4 13.05 8.76 2.95
C CYS A 4 14.02 7.59 2.73
N THR A 5 13.97 6.56 3.59
CA THR A 5 14.82 5.37 3.45
C THR A 5 14.39 4.56 2.23
N LEU A 6 13.10 4.32 2.06
CA LEU A 6 12.56 3.61 0.88
C LEU A 6 12.90 4.33 -0.43
N ARG A 7 12.77 5.66 -0.45
CA ARG A 7 13.15 6.47 -1.62
C ARG A 7 14.63 6.34 -1.96
N LYS A 8 15.53 6.40 -0.97
CA LYS A 8 16.97 6.24 -1.19
C LYS A 8 17.32 4.87 -1.78
N GLU A 9 16.68 3.81 -1.29
CA GLU A 9 16.91 2.44 -1.78
C GLU A 9 16.29 2.20 -3.18
N TYR A 10 15.21 2.91 -3.50
CA TYR A 10 14.67 2.93 -4.86
C TYR A 10 15.58 3.71 -5.83
N GLU A 11 16.03 4.90 -5.45
CA GLU A 11 16.93 5.75 -6.24
C GLU A 11 18.31 5.10 -6.44
N SER A 12 18.81 4.32 -5.46
CA SER A 12 20.04 3.53 -5.58
C SER A 12 19.90 2.33 -6.52
N GLY A 13 18.66 1.99 -6.89
CA GLY A 13 18.33 0.86 -7.74
C GLY A 13 18.32 -0.48 -7.05
N ARG A 14 18.28 -0.51 -5.71
CA ARG A 14 18.09 -1.74 -4.92
C ARG A 14 16.66 -2.24 -4.98
N ILE A 15 15.69 -1.35 -5.22
CA ILE A 15 14.29 -1.71 -5.39
C ILE A 15 13.94 -1.59 -6.87
N ARG A 16 13.97 -2.71 -7.59
CA ARG A 16 13.54 -2.84 -8.98
C ARG A 16 12.35 -3.78 -9.14
N THR A 17 12.16 -4.66 -8.17
CA THR A 17 11.13 -5.68 -8.14
C THR A 17 10.30 -5.60 -6.86
N GLU A 18 9.17 -6.31 -6.88
CA GLU A 18 8.26 -6.42 -5.74
C GLU A 18 8.92 -7.06 -4.51
N ASN A 19 9.67 -8.15 -4.70
CA ASN A 19 10.31 -8.83 -3.59
C ASN A 19 11.35 -7.94 -2.92
N GLU A 20 12.16 -7.21 -3.70
CA GLU A 20 13.13 -6.26 -3.16
C GLU A 20 12.45 -5.12 -2.40
N PHE A 21 11.30 -4.66 -2.89
CA PHE A 21 10.52 -3.66 -2.18
C PHE A 21 10.03 -4.19 -0.83
N LYS A 22 9.40 -5.37 -0.82
CA LYS A 22 8.90 -6.04 0.39
C LYS A 22 10.03 -6.29 1.39
N GLU A 23 11.18 -6.79 0.94
CA GLU A 23 12.36 -7.00 1.78
C GLU A 23 12.88 -5.70 2.42
N VAL A 24 13.00 -4.61 1.63
CA VAL A 24 13.47 -3.34 2.17
C VAL A 24 12.45 -2.73 3.12
N LEU A 25 11.15 -2.84 2.80
CA LEU A 25 10.08 -2.38 3.67
C LEU A 25 10.07 -3.15 4.99
N GLU A 26 10.11 -4.48 4.96
CA GLU A 26 10.17 -5.33 6.16
C GLU A 26 11.39 -5.01 7.00
N ARG A 27 12.57 -4.84 6.40
CA ARG A 27 13.79 -4.42 7.11
C ARG A 27 13.56 -3.09 7.84
N VAL A 28 13.07 -2.08 7.13
CA VAL A 28 12.85 -0.73 7.68
C VAL A 28 11.73 -0.73 8.74
N LEU A 29 10.73 -1.60 8.61
CA LEU A 29 9.64 -1.79 9.56
C LEU A 29 10.05 -2.59 10.80
N SER A 30 10.93 -3.58 10.66
CA SER A 30 11.40 -4.42 11.76
C SER A 30 12.12 -3.62 12.85
N ASP A 31 12.72 -2.49 12.48
CA ASP A 31 13.34 -1.53 13.39
C ASP A 31 12.29 -0.74 14.22
N ARG A 32 11.00 -0.81 13.86
CA ARG A 32 9.89 -0.07 14.49
C ARG A 32 8.86 -1.03 15.10
N LYS A 33 9.07 -1.36 16.37
CA LYS A 33 8.17 -2.18 17.21
C LYS A 33 6.73 -1.64 17.22
N LYS A 34 5.78 -2.56 16.93
CA LYS A 34 4.33 -2.60 17.25
C LYS A 34 3.50 -1.33 16.98
N ILE A 35 2.67 -1.39 15.95
CA ILE A 35 1.36 -0.73 15.95
C ILE A 35 0.32 -1.80 15.64
N SER A 36 -0.27 -2.32 16.71
CA SER A 36 -1.47 -3.14 16.69
C SER A 36 -2.66 -2.20 16.57
N ASP A 37 -3.14 -2.05 15.34
CA ASP A 37 -4.52 -1.76 14.91
C ASP A 37 -4.42 -1.57 13.40
N ILE A 38 -5.35 -2.12 12.61
CA ILE A 38 -5.23 -2.16 11.14
C ILE A 38 -5.20 -0.72 10.60
N GLY A 39 -4.01 -0.19 10.32
CA GLY A 39 -3.81 1.21 9.93
C GLY A 39 -4.18 1.47 8.47
N CYS A 40 -3.66 0.65 7.55
CA CYS A 40 -3.94 0.75 6.11
C CYS A 40 -3.92 -0.63 5.44
N LEU A 41 -4.89 -0.89 4.56
CA LEU A 41 -4.85 -2.01 3.61
C LEU A 41 -4.13 -1.56 2.33
N ALA A 42 -3.19 -2.36 1.84
CA ALA A 42 -2.42 -2.06 0.64
C ALA A 42 -2.53 -3.19 -0.38
N LEU A 43 -2.88 -2.84 -1.61
CA LEU A 43 -2.83 -3.71 -2.77
C LEU A 43 -1.80 -3.14 -3.74
N GLN A 44 -0.81 -3.94 -4.12
CA GLN A 44 0.07 -3.60 -5.21
C GLN A 44 -0.63 -3.88 -6.54
N THR A 45 -0.62 -2.91 -7.43
CA THR A 45 -1.26 -3.03 -8.75
C THR A 45 -0.56 -2.10 -9.73
N ALA A 46 -0.66 -2.41 -11.02
CA ALA A 46 -0.10 -1.56 -12.07
C ALA A 46 -1.02 -0.37 -12.35
N HIS A 47 -0.44 0.72 -12.86
CA HIS A 47 -1.24 1.79 -13.43
C HIS A 47 -1.96 1.31 -14.70
N GLY A 48 -3.20 1.74 -14.91
CA GLY A 48 -3.97 1.37 -16.09
C GLY A 48 -5.46 1.65 -15.93
N GLN A 49 -6.21 1.40 -17.00
CA GLN A 49 -7.66 1.55 -17.01
C GLN A 49 -8.34 0.62 -15.99
N HIS A 50 -7.80 -0.60 -15.81
CA HIS A 50 -8.33 -1.57 -14.83
C HIS A 50 -8.33 -1.00 -13.41
N LEU A 51 -7.27 -0.29 -13.00
CA LEU A 51 -7.16 0.32 -11.69
C LEU A 51 -8.20 1.45 -11.50
N VAL A 52 -8.43 2.24 -12.55
CA VAL A 52 -9.45 3.29 -12.52
C VAL A 52 -10.84 2.68 -12.35
N ASP A 53 -11.14 1.62 -13.11
CA ASP A 53 -12.42 0.93 -13.06
C ASP A 53 -12.63 0.23 -11.70
N PHE A 54 -11.59 -0.43 -11.18
CA PHE A 54 -11.60 -1.06 -9.87
C PHE A 54 -11.85 -0.04 -8.75
N LYS A 55 -11.16 1.10 -8.77
CA LYS A 55 -11.36 2.18 -7.80
C LYS A 55 -12.79 2.75 -7.88
N ARG A 56 -13.33 2.95 -9.08
CA ARG A 56 -14.72 3.44 -9.28
C ARG A 56 -15.75 2.45 -8.75
N LYS A 57 -15.56 1.15 -9.02
CA LYS A 57 -16.41 0.08 -8.50
C LYS A 57 -16.43 0.12 -6.98
N LEU A 58 -15.27 0.13 -6.33
CA LEU A 58 -15.18 0.21 -4.86
C LEU A 58 -15.90 1.43 -4.32
N ILE A 59 -15.59 2.64 -4.82
CA ILE A 59 -16.24 3.88 -4.37
C ILE A 59 -17.77 3.80 -4.49
N THR A 60 -18.28 3.20 -5.56
CA THR A 60 -19.73 3.06 -5.79
C THR A 60 -20.37 2.11 -4.78
N GLU A 61 -19.69 1.03 -4.41
CA GLU A 61 -20.22 0.01 -3.50
C GLU A 61 -20.08 0.37 -2.02
N ILE A 62 -18.97 0.98 -1.61
CA ILE A 62 -18.66 1.27 -0.20
C ILE A 62 -18.85 2.74 0.19
N GLY A 63 -18.96 3.65 -0.79
CA GLY A 63 -18.93 5.09 -0.55
C GLY A 63 -17.53 5.61 -0.16
N THR A 64 -17.41 6.92 0.05
CA THR A 64 -16.15 7.59 0.45
C THR A 64 -16.17 8.15 1.86
N ASP A 65 -17.26 7.98 2.60
CA ASP A 65 -17.45 8.64 3.90
C ASP A 65 -16.64 7.96 5.02
N LYS A 66 -16.32 6.66 4.86
CA LYS A 66 -15.61 5.85 5.85
C LYS A 66 -14.21 5.40 5.43
N VAL A 67 -13.97 5.26 4.12
CA VAL A 67 -12.71 4.72 3.58
C VAL A 67 -12.18 5.65 2.50
N GLN A 68 -10.89 5.99 2.60
CA GLN A 68 -10.18 6.75 1.59
C GLN A 68 -9.33 5.83 0.71
N LEU A 69 -9.56 5.85 -0.60
CA LEU A 69 -8.74 5.13 -1.57
C LEU A 69 -7.65 6.03 -2.14
N VAL A 70 -6.41 5.77 -1.73
CA VAL A 70 -5.20 6.47 -2.19
C VAL A 70 -4.41 5.58 -3.15
N THR A 71 -3.97 6.15 -4.27
CA THR A 71 -3.03 5.48 -5.17
C THR A 71 -1.66 6.11 -4.97
N ILE A 72 -0.69 5.31 -4.53
CA ILE A 72 0.65 5.79 -4.21
C ILE A 72 1.62 5.15 -5.19
N SER A 73 2.28 5.97 -6.01
CA SER A 73 3.32 5.52 -6.96
C SER A 73 4.72 5.96 -6.54
N ARG A 74 4.82 6.88 -5.58
CA ARG A 74 6.08 7.46 -5.10
C ARG A 74 6.57 6.69 -3.87
N PRO A 75 7.75 6.04 -3.90
CA PRO A 75 8.28 5.29 -2.76
C PRO A 75 8.42 6.11 -1.48
N SER A 76 8.65 7.43 -1.59
CA SER A 76 8.74 8.31 -0.41
C SER A 76 7.43 8.50 0.33
N ALA A 77 6.28 8.27 -0.30
CA ALA A 77 4.98 8.41 0.33
C ALA A 77 4.54 7.14 1.05
N TYR A 78 5.27 6.02 0.91
CA TYR A 78 4.87 4.78 1.56
C TYR A 78 5.00 4.84 3.08
N GLY A 79 6.01 5.51 3.63
CA GLY A 79 6.11 5.66 5.08
C GLY A 79 5.00 6.51 5.72
N GLU A 80 4.16 7.19 4.93
CA GLU A 80 3.11 8.08 5.43
C GLU A 80 1.87 7.33 5.90
N TYR A 81 1.62 6.13 5.36
CA TYR A 81 0.40 5.36 5.61
C TYR A 81 0.65 4.05 6.37
N GLU A 82 1.76 3.98 7.09
CA GLU A 82 2.04 2.83 7.97
C GLU A 82 1.14 2.87 9.22
N PRO A 83 0.77 1.71 9.79
CA PRO A 83 1.15 0.34 9.41
C PRO A 83 0.31 -0.25 8.26
N TYR A 84 0.98 -0.99 7.37
CA TYR A 84 0.34 -1.68 6.23
C TYR A 84 -0.02 -3.13 6.53
N ARG A 85 -1.17 -3.56 5.99
CA ARG A 85 -1.48 -4.96 5.72
C ARG A 85 -1.60 -5.13 4.21
N PHE A 86 -0.63 -5.84 3.63
CA PHE A 86 -0.65 -6.19 2.21
C PHE A 86 -1.62 -7.33 1.96
N VAL A 87 -2.30 -7.26 0.81
CA VAL A 87 -3.10 -8.35 0.25
C VAL A 87 -2.62 -8.61 -1.18
N ASP A 88 -2.73 -9.85 -1.63
CA ASP A 88 -2.11 -10.26 -2.89
C ASP A 88 -3.06 -10.11 -4.09
N THR A 89 -4.38 -10.02 -3.85
CA THR A 89 -5.39 -9.99 -4.93
C THR A 89 -6.41 -8.86 -4.76
N GLU A 90 -6.93 -8.36 -5.89
CA GLU A 90 -8.04 -7.39 -5.91
C GLU A 90 -9.29 -7.94 -5.19
N GLN A 91 -9.55 -9.24 -5.29
CA GLN A 91 -10.68 -9.90 -4.64
C GLN A 91 -10.53 -9.90 -3.12
N GLU A 92 -9.34 -10.22 -2.60
CA GLU A 92 -9.07 -10.14 -1.16
C GLU A 92 -9.16 -8.70 -0.66
N PHE A 93 -8.63 -7.75 -1.43
CA PHE A 93 -8.73 -6.32 -1.12
C PHE A 93 -10.18 -5.86 -1.02
N GLU A 94 -11.00 -6.19 -2.02
CA GLU A 94 -12.43 -5.84 -2.05
C GLU A 94 -13.18 -6.44 -0.84
N GLN A 95 -12.93 -7.71 -0.52
CA GLN A 95 -13.56 -8.35 0.64
C GLN A 95 -13.10 -7.74 1.97
N ALA A 96 -11.82 -7.36 2.09
CA ALA A 96 -11.28 -6.74 3.29
C ALA A 96 -11.86 -5.34 3.48
N VAL A 97 -11.92 -4.53 2.43
CA VAL A 97 -12.48 -3.18 2.45
C VAL A 97 -13.98 -3.19 2.78
N LYS A 98 -14.75 -4.16 2.26
CA LYS A 98 -16.19 -4.32 2.58
C LYS A 98 -16.47 -4.68 4.03
N ARG A 99 -15.47 -5.11 4.79
CA ARG A 99 -15.59 -5.49 6.21
C ARG A 99 -15.15 -4.37 7.18
N LEU A 100 -14.66 -3.25 6.66
CA LEU A 100 -14.31 -2.05 7.42
C LEU A 100 -15.55 -1.16 7.66
#